data_AF-A0A510Y300-F1
#
_entry.id   AF-A0A510Y300-F1
#
_cell.length_a   1.000
_cell.length_b   1.000
_cell.length_c   1.000
_cell.angle_alpha   90.00
_cell.angle_beta   90.00
_cell.angle_gamma   90.00
#
_symmetry.space_group_name_H-M   'P 1'
#
loop_
_entity.id
_entity.type
_entity.pdbx_description
1 polymer ?
#
loop_
_entity_poly.entity_id
_entity_poly.type
_entity_poly.pdbx_seq_one_letter_code
_entity_poly.pdbx_strand_id
1 'polypeptide(L)' 'MTDKPSTPTSSGCTNTSCCPPPQSPITRGTPKVGRNDPCVCGNGRKYKKCCGKGA' A
#
# COMPACT_ATOMS: atom_id res chain seq x y z
N MET A 1 -6.68 -32.45 14.10
CA MET A 1 -5.78 -32.47 15.27
C MET A 1 -4.44 -33.09 14.89
N THR A 2 -3.82 -32.62 13.80
CA THR A 2 -2.48 -33.03 13.42
C THR A 2 -1.74 -31.74 13.09
N ASP A 3 -0.85 -31.38 14.00
CA ASP A 3 0.09 -30.28 13.90
C ASP A 3 0.86 -30.34 12.58
N LYS A 4 0.95 -29.20 11.90
CA LYS A 4 1.73 -29.02 10.68
C LYS A 4 3.03 -28.31 11.07
N PRO A 5 4.16 -29.02 11.30
CA PRO A 5 5.42 -28.34 11.53
C PRO A 5 5.85 -27.66 10.23
N SER A 6 5.77 -26.32 10.23
CA SER A 6 6.13 -25.46 9.10
C SER A 6 7.45 -24.77 9.39
N THR A 7 8.56 -25.44 9.08
CA THR A 7 9.84 -24.77 8.72
C THR A 7 10.64 -25.69 7.80
N PRO A 8 11.07 -25.19 6.64
CA PRO A 8 12.43 -25.44 6.23
C PRO A 8 13.22 -24.13 6.30
N THR A 9 14.23 -24.19 7.17
CA THR A 9 15.42 -23.36 7.27
C THR A 9 15.78 -22.63 5.97
N SER A 10 15.73 -21.30 6.07
CA SER A 10 16.75 -20.35 5.59
C SER A 10 17.59 -20.81 4.39
N SER A 11 17.08 -20.60 3.20
CA SER A 11 17.90 -20.28 2.04
C SER A 11 17.53 -18.87 1.62
N GLY A 12 17.98 -17.90 2.42
CA GLY A 12 17.84 -16.49 2.11
C GLY A 12 18.53 -16.21 0.78
N CYS A 13 17.76 -15.76 -0.19
CA CYS A 13 18.30 -15.26 -1.44
C CYS A 13 19.23 -14.06 -1.14
N THR A 14 20.54 -14.26 -1.23
CA THR A 14 21.56 -13.22 -1.03
C THR A 14 21.68 -12.29 -2.24
N ASN A 15 20.93 -12.58 -3.31
CA ASN A 15 20.94 -11.78 -4.52
C ASN A 15 20.03 -10.57 -4.35
N THR A 16 20.62 -9.39 -4.16
CA THR A 16 19.88 -8.12 -4.02
C THR A 16 19.06 -7.76 -5.26
N SER A 17 19.31 -8.45 -6.39
CA SER A 17 18.53 -8.36 -7.62
C SER A 17 17.07 -8.82 -7.44
N CYS A 18 16.82 -9.81 -6.56
CA CYS A 18 15.49 -10.39 -6.36
C CYS A 18 14.75 -9.81 -5.13
N CYS A 19 15.49 -9.22 -4.18
CA CYS A 19 14.94 -8.67 -2.94
C CYS A 19 15.61 -7.31 -2.67
N PRO A 20 14.97 -6.18 -3.04
CA PRO A 20 15.51 -4.87 -2.74
C PRO A 20 15.59 -4.67 -1.21
N PRO A 21 16.59 -3.92 -0.71
CA PRO A 21 16.71 -3.64 0.71
C PRO A 21 15.46 -2.94 1.25
N PRO A 22 15.13 -3.13 2.54
CA PRO A 22 13.97 -2.50 3.15
C PRO A 22 14.08 -0.97 3.04
N GLN A 23 13.14 -0.36 2.31
CA GLN A 23 13.02 1.10 2.20
C GLN A 23 12.31 1.65 3.43
N SER A 24 12.71 2.85 3.87
CA SER A 24 11.97 3.57 4.91
C SER A 24 10.55 3.91 4.43
N PRO A 25 9.54 3.87 5.31
CA PRO A 25 8.18 4.16 4.92
C PRO A 25 8.03 5.63 4.49
N ILE A 26 7.44 5.86 3.31
CA ILE A 26 7.10 7.20 2.84
C ILE A 26 5.87 7.70 3.61
N THR A 27 6.05 8.71 4.44
CA THR A 27 4.95 9.41 5.11
C THR A 27 4.34 10.43 4.16
N ARG A 28 3.01 10.40 3.97
CA ARG A 28 2.33 11.45 3.19
C ARG A 28 2.29 12.75 3.99
N GLY A 29 2.67 13.87 3.36
CA GLY A 29 2.53 15.20 3.95
C GLY A 29 1.08 15.72 3.98
N THR A 30 0.18 15.09 3.22
CA THR A 30 -1.23 15.48 3.13
C THR A 30 -2.17 14.44 3.75
N PRO A 31 -3.30 14.89 4.34
CA PRO A 31 -4.30 13.99 4.87
C PRO A 31 -4.89 13.10 3.76
N LYS A 32 -5.22 11.88 4.13
CA LYS A 32 -5.82 10.90 3.21
C LYS A 32 -7.25 11.35 2.91
N VAL A 33 -7.53 11.79 1.68
CA VAL A 33 -8.88 12.20 1.31
C VAL A 33 -9.80 10.97 1.26
N GLY A 34 -10.95 11.04 1.92
CA GLY A 34 -11.93 9.97 1.91
C GLY A 34 -12.61 9.86 0.55
N ARG A 35 -12.93 8.63 0.12
CA ARG A 35 -13.64 8.39 -1.17
C ARG A 35 -14.96 9.17 -1.28
N ASN A 36 -15.62 9.44 -0.16
CA ASN A 36 -16.92 10.13 -0.12
C ASN A 36 -16.82 11.64 0.14
N ASP A 37 -15.64 12.14 0.52
CA ASP A 37 -15.42 13.54 0.84
C ASP A 37 -15.53 14.43 -0.41
N PRO A 38 -15.78 15.73 -0.26
CA PRO A 38 -15.71 16.67 -1.37
C PRO A 38 -14.35 16.61 -2.07
N CYS A 39 -14.36 16.65 -3.40
CA CYS A 39 -13.15 16.63 -4.21
C CYS A 39 -12.31 17.87 -3.92
N VAL A 40 -11.01 17.67 -3.64
CA VAL A 40 -10.01 18.75 -3.48
C VAL A 40 -9.86 19.64 -4.72
N CYS A 41 -10.39 19.21 -5.86
CA CYS A 41 -10.47 19.98 -7.09
C CYS A 41 -11.54 21.09 -7.09
N GLY A 42 -12.37 21.18 -6.04
CA GLY A 42 -13.33 22.27 -5.86
C GLY A 42 -14.63 22.16 -6.65
N ASN A 43 -14.88 21.06 -7.37
CA ASN A 43 -16.09 20.92 -8.19
C ASN A 43 -17.36 20.50 -7.43
N GLY A 44 -17.30 20.38 -6.10
CA GLY A 44 -18.42 19.98 -5.26
C GLY A 44 -18.84 18.50 -5.35
N ARG A 45 -18.20 17.69 -6.19
CA ARG A 45 -18.49 16.25 -6.31
C ARG A 45 -17.70 15.46 -5.28
N LYS A 46 -18.19 14.27 -4.90
CA LYS A 46 -17.44 13.32 -4.06
C LYS A 46 -16.14 12.89 -4.75
N TYR A 47 -15.06 12.72 -4.01
CA TYR A 47 -13.73 12.34 -4.54
C TYR A 47 -13.81 11.09 -5.45
N LYS A 48 -14.55 10.04 -5.04
CA LYS A 48 -14.76 8.81 -5.84
C LYS A 48 -15.43 9.01 -7.19
N LYS A 49 -16.13 10.12 -7.38
CA LYS A 49 -16.83 10.47 -8.64
C LYS A 49 -16.06 11.50 -9.46
N CYS A 50 -14.88 11.93 -8.99
CA CYS A 50 -14.01 12.91 -9.66
C CYS A 50 -12.56 12.41 -9.71
N CYS A 51 -11.63 13.02 -8.96
CA CYS A 51 -10.20 12.70 -9.03
C CYS A 51 -9.87 11.27 -8.56
N GLY A 52 -10.70 10.69 -7.70
CA GLY A 52 -10.59 9.29 -7.28
C GLY A 52 -11.31 8.30 -8.18
N LYS A 53 -11.75 8.70 -9.38
CA LYS A 53 -12.40 7.81 -10.35
C LYS A 53 -11.33 7.02 -11.10
N GLY A 54 -10.87 5.92 -10.49
CA GLY A 54 -9.85 5.02 -11.05
C GLY A 54 -8.62 4.82 -10.15
N ALA A 55 -8.59 5.50 -8.99
CA ALA A 55 -7.60 5.28 -7.93
C ALA A 55 -8.03 4.18 -6.94
#